data_AF-A0A7X7VBM6-F1
#
_entry.id   AF-A0A7X7VBM6-F1
#
_cell.length_a   1.000
_cell.length_b   1.000
_cell.length_c   1.000
_cell.angle_alpha   90.00
_cell.angle_beta   90.00
_cell.angle_gamma   90.00
#
_symmetry.space_group_name_H-M   'P 1'
#
loop_
_entity.id
_entity.type
_entity.pdbx_description
1 polymer ?
#
loop_
_entity_poly.entity_id
_entity_poly.type
_entity_poly.pdbx_seq_one_letter_code
_entity_poly.pdbx_strand_id
1 'polypeptide(L)'
;HVQQFEKESYLRWDSLGEFSAFAASLEHLAAAFKNAKAKVLAETLDAAIGKFLDNGKSPARKVGQIDNRGSHFYLALYWAEALAAQDRDGELKAKFGPVAKALGEKAAEIDACLISFQGKPVDMGGYYHPDKKKLDAAMRPCATLNAIIDAL
;
A
#
# COMPACT_ATOMS: atom_id res chain seq x y z
N HIS A 1 -14.18 7.59 -10.85
CA HIS A 1 -13.04 6.67 -10.62
C HIS A 1 -13.47 5.24 -10.91
N VAL A 2 -14.56 4.77 -10.31
CA VAL A 2 -15.14 3.43 -10.56
C VAL A 2 -15.39 3.13 -12.04
N GLN A 3 -16.02 4.04 -12.80
CA GLN A 3 -16.24 3.84 -14.25
C GLN A 3 -14.94 3.66 -15.07
N GLN A 4 -13.83 4.27 -14.65
CA GLN A 4 -12.54 4.06 -15.33
C GLN A 4 -11.96 2.70 -14.94
N PHE A 5 -12.08 2.32 -13.67
CA PHE A 5 -11.65 1.01 -13.19
C PHE A 5 -12.42 -0.12 -13.90
N GLU A 6 -13.72 0.01 -14.08
CA GLU A 6 -14.55 -0.96 -14.80
C GLU A 6 -14.14 -1.10 -16.28
N LYS A 7 -13.81 0.01 -16.96
CA LYS A 7 -13.46 0.00 -18.39
C LYS A 7 -12.01 -0.40 -18.67
N GLU A 8 -11.10 0.02 -17.81
CA GLU A 8 -9.66 0.02 -18.09
C GLU A 8 -8.81 -0.49 -16.93
N SER A 9 -9.39 -1.07 -15.87
CA SER A 9 -8.65 -1.55 -14.68
C SER A 9 -7.66 -0.50 -14.18
N TYR A 10 -8.09 0.76 -14.09
CA TYR A 10 -7.25 1.87 -13.64
C TYR A 10 -7.98 2.69 -12.59
N LEU A 11 -7.47 2.69 -11.36
CA LEU A 11 -8.08 3.41 -10.26
C LEU A 11 -7.23 4.64 -9.88
N ARG A 12 -7.68 5.82 -10.27
CA ARG A 12 -7.02 7.10 -9.97
C ARG A 12 -7.43 7.75 -8.64
N TRP A 13 -7.96 6.97 -7.71
CA TRP A 13 -8.31 7.45 -6.37
C TRP A 13 -7.06 7.63 -5.54
N ASP A 14 -6.87 8.81 -4.94
CA ASP A 14 -5.73 9.09 -4.08
C ASP A 14 -6.05 8.74 -2.63
N SER A 15 -5.32 7.78 -2.07
CA SER A 15 -5.47 7.31 -0.69
C SER A 15 -4.62 8.09 0.32
N LEU A 16 -3.97 9.20 -0.07
CA LEU A 16 -3.16 10.00 0.85
C LEU A 16 -3.90 10.38 2.15
N GLY A 17 -5.17 10.76 2.04
CA GLY A 17 -6.00 11.07 3.20
C GLY A 17 -6.23 9.86 4.13
N GLU A 18 -6.31 8.65 3.58
CA GLU A 18 -6.41 7.41 4.36
C GLU A 18 -5.11 7.16 5.13
N PHE A 19 -3.96 7.40 4.49
CA PHE A 19 -2.64 7.22 5.10
C PHE A 19 -2.43 8.20 6.26
N SER A 20 -2.72 9.48 6.04
CA SER A 20 -2.62 10.52 7.08
C SER A 20 -3.60 10.28 8.23
N ALA A 21 -4.84 9.86 7.94
CA ALA A 21 -5.80 9.51 8.98
C ALA A 21 -5.34 8.29 9.80
N PHE A 22 -4.70 7.31 9.16
CA PHE A 22 -4.20 6.12 9.85
C PHE A 22 -3.00 6.44 10.75
N ALA A 23 -2.07 7.28 10.30
CA ALA A 23 -0.97 7.77 11.14
C ALA A 23 -1.50 8.46 12.40
N ALA A 24 -2.41 9.45 12.24
CA ALA A 24 -3.05 10.13 13.37
C ALA A 24 -3.84 9.17 14.30
N SER A 25 -4.45 8.13 13.74
CA SER A 25 -5.13 7.10 14.52
C SER A 25 -4.16 6.28 15.39
N LEU A 26 -2.99 5.92 14.85
CA LEU A 26 -1.94 5.21 15.58
C LEU A 26 -1.31 6.11 16.65
N GLU A 27 -1.11 7.40 16.38
CA GLU A 27 -0.66 8.38 17.37
C GLU A 27 -1.63 8.51 18.55
N HIS A 28 -2.93 8.60 18.24
CA HIS A 28 -3.97 8.64 19.27
C HIS A 28 -3.92 7.39 20.15
N LEU A 29 -3.82 6.21 19.54
CA LEU A 29 -3.72 4.94 20.27
C LEU A 29 -2.45 4.90 21.15
N ALA A 30 -1.31 5.36 20.62
CA ALA A 30 -0.07 5.45 21.37
C ALA A 30 -0.21 6.35 22.61
N ALA A 31 -0.84 7.52 22.47
CA ALA A 31 -1.04 8.46 23.57
C ALA A 31 -2.07 7.97 24.59
N ALA A 32 -3.25 7.55 24.12
CA ALA A 32 -4.37 7.16 24.97
C ALA A 32 -4.08 5.90 25.79
N PHE A 33 -3.37 4.94 25.21
CA PHE A 33 -3.10 3.64 25.84
C PHE A 33 -1.64 3.46 26.26
N LYS A 34 -0.80 4.49 26.12
CA LYS A 34 0.65 4.40 26.36
C LYS A 34 1.31 3.26 25.57
N ASN A 35 0.88 3.06 24.33
CA ASN A 35 1.34 1.96 23.48
C ASN A 35 2.60 2.38 22.70
N ALA A 36 3.76 1.93 23.18
CA ALA A 36 5.05 2.25 22.56
C ALA A 36 5.18 1.71 21.13
N LYS A 37 4.65 0.51 20.83
CA LYS A 37 4.67 -0.06 19.47
C LYS A 37 3.84 0.76 18.50
N ALA A 38 2.65 1.20 18.92
CA ALA A 38 1.82 2.09 18.09
C ALA A 38 2.50 3.43 17.80
N LYS A 39 3.29 3.96 18.75
CA LYS A 39 4.10 5.15 18.52
C LYS A 39 5.12 4.92 17.39
N VAL A 40 5.84 3.80 17.43
CA VAL A 40 6.81 3.45 16.37
C VAL A 40 6.11 3.27 15.03
N LEU A 41 4.95 2.60 15.00
CA LEU A 41 4.14 2.43 13.78
C LEU A 41 3.72 3.78 13.19
N ALA A 42 3.24 4.72 14.03
CA ALA A 42 2.85 6.05 13.59
C ALA A 42 4.03 6.84 12.99
N GLU A 43 5.13 6.96 13.74
CA GLU A 43 6.29 7.75 13.32
C GLU A 43 6.93 7.21 12.03
N THR A 44 6.96 5.88 11.87
CA THR A 44 7.47 5.24 10.65
C THR A 44 6.50 5.37 9.49
N LEU A 45 5.18 5.42 9.74
CA LEU A 45 4.18 5.69 8.70
C LEU A 45 4.28 7.13 8.20
N ASP A 46 4.48 8.10 9.10
CA ASP A 46 4.70 9.51 8.72
C ASP A 46 5.96 9.66 7.86
N ALA A 47 7.05 9.01 8.24
CA ALA A 47 8.28 8.99 7.42
C ALA A 47 8.03 8.35 6.04
N ALA A 48 7.22 7.29 5.98
CA ALA A 48 6.85 6.65 4.72
C ALA A 48 5.96 7.54 3.84
N ILE A 49 5.02 8.28 4.42
CA ILE A 49 4.19 9.26 3.72
C ILE A 49 5.06 10.38 3.15
N GLY A 50 6.03 10.89 3.92
CA GLY A 50 7.00 11.87 3.42
C GLY A 50 7.77 11.37 2.21
N LYS A 51 8.41 10.20 2.32
CA LYS A 51 9.14 9.57 1.21
C LYS A 51 8.23 9.26 0.01
N PHE A 52 6.98 8.89 0.25
CA PHE A 52 5.96 8.67 -0.78
C PHE A 52 5.68 9.93 -1.61
N LEU A 53 5.53 11.07 -0.94
CA LEU A 53 5.30 12.36 -1.58
C LEU A 53 6.55 12.85 -2.32
N ASP A 54 7.72 12.77 -1.69
CA ASP A 54 9.01 13.19 -2.28
C ASP A 54 9.32 12.44 -3.58
N ASN A 55 8.98 11.14 -3.63
CA ASN A 55 9.19 10.29 -4.81
C ASN A 55 8.01 10.30 -5.81
N GLY A 56 7.00 11.14 -5.60
CA GLY A 56 5.86 11.29 -6.51
C GLY A 56 5.07 10.00 -6.74
N LYS A 57 4.86 9.20 -5.68
CA LYS A 57 4.21 7.87 -5.78
C LYS A 57 2.69 7.89 -5.60
N SER A 58 2.06 9.07 -5.66
CA SER A 58 0.61 9.20 -5.81
C SER A 58 0.12 8.60 -7.13
N PRO A 59 -1.15 8.16 -7.21
CA PRO A 59 -1.74 7.67 -8.45
C PRO A 59 -1.60 8.71 -9.55
N ALA A 60 -1.09 8.27 -10.69
CA ALA A 60 -1.07 9.10 -11.89
C ALA A 60 -2.48 9.19 -12.48
N ARG A 61 -2.60 9.78 -13.68
CA ARG A 61 -3.89 9.97 -14.36
C ARG A 61 -3.98 9.27 -15.70
N LYS A 62 -3.06 8.35 -16.02
CA LYS A 62 -2.96 7.68 -17.31
C LYS A 62 -2.69 6.18 -17.15
N VAL A 63 -3.43 5.37 -17.90
CA VAL A 63 -3.19 3.93 -18.04
C VAL A 63 -1.75 3.67 -18.50
N GLY A 64 -1.13 2.63 -17.93
CA GLY A 64 0.28 2.30 -18.10
C GLY A 64 1.20 3.00 -17.10
N GLN A 65 0.67 3.85 -16.22
CA GLN A 65 1.38 4.47 -15.11
C GLN A 65 0.87 3.94 -13.77
N ILE A 66 1.54 4.32 -12.68
CA ILE A 66 1.08 4.01 -11.32
C ILE A 66 -0.38 4.42 -11.11
N ASP A 67 -1.17 3.55 -10.50
CA ASP A 67 -2.54 3.81 -10.04
C ASP A 67 -2.63 3.61 -8.52
N ASN A 68 -3.83 3.63 -7.95
CA ASN A 68 -4.07 3.42 -6.52
C ASN A 68 -3.41 2.15 -5.95
N ARG A 69 -3.42 1.03 -6.67
CA ARG A 69 -2.82 -0.21 -6.16
C ARG A 69 -1.30 -0.10 -6.08
N GLY A 70 -0.69 0.55 -7.08
CA GLY A 70 0.74 0.86 -7.06
C GLY A 70 1.12 1.84 -5.96
N SER A 71 0.28 2.84 -5.66
CA SER A 71 0.54 3.77 -4.56
C SER A 71 0.53 3.07 -3.20
N HIS A 72 -0.39 2.11 -2.99
CA HIS A 72 -0.42 1.26 -1.80
C HIS A 72 0.84 0.39 -1.67
N PHE A 73 1.32 -0.19 -2.77
CA PHE A 73 2.58 -0.94 -2.77
C PHE A 73 3.77 -0.08 -2.33
N TYR A 74 3.94 1.12 -2.91
CA TYR A 74 5.06 2.00 -2.54
C TYR A 74 4.99 2.48 -1.11
N LEU A 75 3.78 2.78 -0.59
CA LEU A 75 3.63 3.09 0.83
C LEU A 75 4.05 1.91 1.71
N ALA A 76 3.61 0.69 1.38
CA ALA A 76 3.98 -0.51 2.13
C ALA A 76 5.50 -0.75 2.11
N LEU A 77 6.15 -0.55 0.96
CA LEU A 77 7.61 -0.62 0.84
C LEU A 77 8.30 0.39 1.76
N TYR A 78 7.96 1.67 1.64
CA TYR A 78 8.61 2.72 2.43
C TYR A 78 8.34 2.60 3.92
N TRP A 79 7.16 2.10 4.30
CA TRP A 79 6.84 1.86 5.71
C TRP A 79 7.62 0.67 6.27
N ALA A 80 7.71 -0.43 5.53
CA ALA A 80 8.54 -1.56 5.91
C ALA A 80 10.02 -1.17 6.05
N GLU A 81 10.55 -0.36 5.12
CA GLU A 81 11.91 0.18 5.21
C GLU A 81 12.12 1.03 6.48
N ALA A 82 11.19 1.93 6.80
CA ALA A 82 11.26 2.75 8.00
C ALA A 82 11.18 1.91 9.29
N LEU A 83 10.32 0.88 9.32
CA LEU A 83 10.19 -0.07 10.43
C LEU A 83 11.43 -0.95 10.61
N ALA A 84 12.10 -1.32 9.51
CA ALA A 84 13.35 -2.06 9.52
C ALA A 84 14.56 -1.20 9.90
N ALA A 85 14.50 0.11 9.70
CA ALA A 85 15.59 1.03 9.98
C ALA A 85 15.59 1.62 11.40
N GLN A 86 14.42 1.74 12.04
CA GLN A 86 14.31 2.29 13.40
C GLN A 86 14.98 1.42 14.48
N ASP A 87 15.38 2.04 15.59
CA ASP A 87 16.06 1.41 16.74
C ASP A 87 15.26 1.48 18.06
N ARG A 88 13.99 1.86 18.00
CA ARG A 88 13.12 2.05 19.17
C ARG A 88 12.44 0.76 19.62
N ASP A 89 12.18 -0.17 18.70
CA ASP A 89 11.59 -1.47 18.98
C ASP A 89 12.28 -2.57 18.16
N GLY A 90 13.03 -3.43 18.85
CA GLY A 90 13.80 -4.51 18.23
C GLY A 90 12.94 -5.63 17.62
N GLU A 91 11.74 -5.85 18.14
CA GLU A 91 10.82 -6.88 17.63
C GLU A 91 10.21 -6.44 16.30
N LEU A 92 9.75 -5.19 16.21
CA LEU A 92 9.28 -4.59 14.95
C LEU A 92 10.43 -4.54 13.93
N LYS A 93 11.63 -4.16 14.35
CA LYS A 93 12.81 -4.14 13.46
C LYS A 93 13.09 -5.53 12.88
N ALA A 94 13.12 -6.56 13.73
CA ALA A 94 13.36 -7.94 13.31
C ALA A 94 12.22 -8.48 12.43
N LYS A 95 10.97 -8.14 12.74
CA LYS A 95 9.79 -8.57 11.97
C LYS A 95 9.77 -7.95 10.58
N PHE A 96 10.05 -6.64 10.46
CA PHE A 96 9.95 -5.93 9.19
C PHE A 96 11.24 -5.92 8.35
N GLY A 97 12.39 -6.29 8.92
CA GLY A 97 13.64 -6.44 8.17
C GLY A 97 13.53 -7.36 6.93
N PRO A 98 13.05 -8.61 7.08
CA PRO A 98 12.83 -9.52 5.96
C PRO A 98 11.78 -9.01 4.96
N VAL A 99 10.74 -8.33 5.46
CA VAL A 99 9.64 -7.79 4.65
C VAL A 99 10.13 -6.65 3.76
N ALA A 100 10.85 -5.69 4.34
CA ALA A 100 11.46 -4.57 3.63
C ALA A 100 12.41 -5.07 2.55
N LYS A 101 13.25 -6.07 2.88
CA LYS A 101 14.14 -6.72 1.92
C LYS A 101 13.37 -7.36 0.77
N ALA A 102 12.35 -8.17 1.06
CA ALA A 102 11.56 -8.85 0.04
C ALA A 102 10.82 -7.87 -0.89
N LEU A 103 10.18 -6.83 -0.32
CA LEU A 103 9.51 -5.79 -1.10
C LEU A 103 10.51 -5.01 -1.96
N GLY A 104 11.68 -4.67 -1.41
CA GLY A 104 12.74 -3.93 -2.11
C GLY A 104 13.34 -4.72 -3.27
N GLU A 105 13.71 -5.99 -3.04
CA GLU A 105 14.27 -6.87 -4.08
C GLU A 105 13.27 -7.14 -5.22
N LYS A 106 11.97 -7.19 -4.90
CA LYS A 106 10.90 -7.42 -5.88
C LYS A 106 10.19 -6.16 -6.34
N ALA A 107 10.71 -4.97 -6.04
CA ALA A 107 9.97 -3.73 -6.29
C ALA A 107 9.64 -3.50 -7.77
N ALA A 108 10.63 -3.70 -8.66
CA ALA A 108 10.41 -3.57 -10.10
C ALA A 108 9.47 -4.64 -10.65
N GLU A 109 9.54 -5.87 -10.14
CA GLU A 109 8.64 -6.97 -10.50
C GLU A 109 7.19 -6.64 -10.11
N ILE A 110 6.97 -6.16 -8.88
CA ILE A 110 5.65 -5.81 -8.36
C ILE A 110 5.05 -4.61 -9.09
N ASP A 111 5.85 -3.57 -9.37
CA ASP A 111 5.38 -2.40 -10.12
C ASP A 111 4.93 -2.79 -11.53
N ALA A 112 5.76 -3.56 -12.26
CA ALA A 112 5.42 -4.07 -13.58
C ALA A 112 4.19 -5.00 -13.55
N CYS A 113 4.11 -5.87 -12.55
CA CYS A 113 2.97 -6.76 -12.30
C CYS A 113 1.68 -5.94 -12.18
N LEU A 114 1.62 -4.93 -11.31
CA LEU A 114 0.44 -4.09 -11.11
C LEU A 114 0.05 -3.30 -12.37
N ILE A 115 1.02 -2.77 -13.10
CA ILE A 115 0.78 -2.06 -14.38
C ILE A 115 0.21 -3.01 -15.44
N SER A 116 0.66 -4.27 -15.50
CA SER A 116 0.23 -5.24 -16.51
C SER A 116 -1.26 -5.61 -16.46
N PHE A 117 -1.93 -5.36 -15.33
CA PHE A 117 -3.37 -5.59 -15.17
C PHE A 117 -4.23 -4.41 -15.62
N GLN A 118 -3.63 -3.28 -16.01
CA GLN A 118 -4.34 -2.11 -16.53
C GLN A 118 -4.71 -2.27 -18.01
N GLY A 119 -5.59 -1.40 -18.51
CA GLY A 119 -6.01 -1.33 -19.91
C GLY A 119 -7.03 -2.39 -20.33
N LYS A 120 -7.55 -3.19 -19.39
CA LYS A 120 -8.55 -4.23 -19.64
C LYS A 120 -9.82 -3.96 -18.83
N PRO A 121 -11.01 -4.26 -19.35
CA PRO A 121 -12.24 -4.20 -18.57
C PRO A 121 -12.20 -5.14 -17.36
N VAL A 122 -12.86 -4.74 -16.28
CA VAL A 122 -13.00 -5.50 -15.04
C VAL A 122 -14.47 -5.72 -14.74
N ASP A 123 -14.87 -6.97 -14.60
CA ASP A 123 -16.19 -7.33 -14.09
C ASP A 123 -16.13 -7.42 -12.56
N MET A 124 -16.76 -6.46 -11.88
CA MET A 124 -16.87 -6.43 -10.41
C MET A 124 -18.07 -7.23 -9.88
N GLY A 125 -18.92 -7.80 -10.75
CA GLY A 125 -20.12 -8.54 -10.36
C GLY A 125 -21.23 -7.68 -9.74
N GLY A 126 -21.14 -6.36 -9.86
CA GLY A 126 -22.08 -5.39 -9.30
C GLY A 126 -21.43 -4.01 -9.18
N TYR A 127 -22.24 -2.99 -8.86
CA TYR A 127 -21.76 -1.61 -8.68
C TYR A 127 -21.86 -1.14 -7.23
N TYR A 128 -23.08 -1.02 -6.69
CA TYR A 128 -23.31 -0.67 -5.29
C TYR A 128 -23.04 -1.82 -4.32
N HIS A 129 -23.18 -3.06 -4.81
CA HIS A 129 -22.92 -4.29 -4.07
C HIS A 129 -22.15 -5.25 -5.00
N PRO A 130 -20.85 -5.00 -5.23
CA PRO A 130 -20.03 -5.86 -6.08
C PRO A 130 -19.83 -7.24 -5.46
N ASP A 131 -19.51 -8.22 -6.30
CA ASP A 131 -19.09 -9.53 -5.82
C ASP A 131 -17.72 -9.40 -5.14
N LYS A 132 -17.64 -9.82 -3.87
CA LYS A 132 -16.44 -9.67 -3.06
C LYS A 132 -15.23 -10.39 -3.68
N LYS A 133 -15.41 -11.60 -4.21
CA LYS A 133 -14.29 -12.38 -4.76
C LYS A 133 -13.73 -11.75 -6.03
N LYS A 134 -14.62 -11.24 -6.89
CA LYS A 134 -14.23 -10.51 -8.10
C LYS A 134 -13.49 -9.21 -7.75
N LEU A 135 -14.00 -8.44 -6.80
CA LEU A 135 -13.35 -7.20 -6.37
C LEU A 135 -11.99 -7.47 -5.71
N ASP A 136 -11.89 -8.46 -4.82
CA ASP A 136 -10.61 -8.85 -4.19
C ASP A 136 -9.57 -9.22 -5.25
N ALA A 137 -9.95 -10.04 -6.24
CA ALA A 137 -9.06 -10.45 -7.32
C ALA A 137 -8.62 -9.25 -8.20
N ALA A 138 -9.51 -8.30 -8.45
CA ALA A 138 -9.20 -7.12 -9.26
C ALA A 138 -8.34 -6.08 -8.50
N MET A 139 -8.51 -5.98 -7.18
CA MET A 139 -7.79 -5.03 -6.32
C MET A 139 -6.45 -5.57 -5.83
N ARG A 140 -6.31 -6.89 -5.69
CA ARG A 140 -5.06 -7.57 -5.29
C ARG A 140 -4.56 -8.53 -6.39
N PRO A 141 -4.31 -8.06 -7.63
CA PRO A 141 -4.03 -8.95 -8.75
C PRO A 141 -2.58 -9.50 -8.74
N CYS A 142 -1.66 -8.87 -8.00
CA CYS A 142 -0.26 -9.26 -7.99
C CYS A 142 0.06 -10.32 -6.94
N ALA A 143 0.20 -11.58 -7.37
CA ALA A 143 0.49 -12.71 -6.49
C ALA A 143 1.79 -12.54 -5.69
N THR A 144 2.83 -11.97 -6.30
CA THR A 144 4.12 -11.69 -5.64
C THR A 144 3.95 -10.76 -4.44
N LEU A 145 3.20 -9.67 -4.60
CA LEU A 145 2.92 -8.74 -3.51
C LEU A 145 2.09 -9.44 -2.43
N ASN A 146 1.03 -10.15 -2.83
CA ASN A 146 0.16 -10.85 -1.88
C ASN A 146 0.93 -11.86 -1.02
N ALA A 147 1.82 -12.65 -1.63
CA ALA A 147 2.61 -13.64 -0.91
C ALA A 147 3.52 -13.00 0.17
N ILE A 148 4.05 -11.80 -0.07
CA ILE A 148 4.86 -11.08 0.92
C ILE A 148 3.98 -10.57 2.06
N ILE A 149 2.82 -9.99 1.74
CA ILE A 149 1.89 -9.44 2.74
C ILE A 149 1.24 -10.54 3.59
N ASP A 150 0.85 -11.66 2.98
CA ASP A 150 0.16 -12.76 3.66
C ASP A 150 1.11 -13.56 4.59
N ALA A 151 2.42 -13.38 4.45
CA ALA A 151 3.45 -14.03 5.29
C ALA A 151 3.84 -13.21 6.56
N LEU A 152 3.24 -12.03 6.76
CA LEU A 152 3.50 -11.12 7.89
C LEU A 152 2.71 -11.49 9.16
#